data_AF-A0AAU9QZV2-F1
#
_entry.id   AF-A0AAU9QZV2-F1
#
_cell.length_a   1.000
_cell.length_b   1.000
_cell.length_c   1.000
_cell.angle_alpha   90.00
_cell.angle_beta   90.00
_cell.angle_gamma   90.00
#
_symmetry.space_group_name_H-M   'P 1'
#
loop_
_entity.id
_entity.type
_entity.pdbx_description
1 polymer ?
#
loop_
_entity_poly.entity_id
_entity_poly.type
_entity_poly.pdbx_seq_one_letter_code
_entity_poly.pdbx_strand_id
1 'polypeptide(L)'
;MATKKPTPQLNECHQDTEFGRGEIKDNALKAVVTSQLFKTRVVKAKKGKGSFNRKAKHRGKEPYSKFSLQWILNRAFFMAEESMLASVQFLASR
;
A
#
# COMPACT_ATOMS: atom_id res chain seq x y z
N MET A 1 -17.17 -50.70 -11.42
CA MET A 1 -15.91 -50.05 -11.80
C MET A 1 -15.83 -48.72 -11.08
N ALA A 2 -14.91 -48.55 -10.12
CA ALA A 2 -14.80 -47.32 -9.34
C ALA A 2 -13.87 -46.32 -10.06
N THR A 3 -14.41 -45.19 -10.48
CA THR A 3 -13.63 -44.10 -11.09
C THR A 3 -12.95 -43.29 -9.99
N LYS A 4 -11.61 -43.26 -9.98
CA LYS A 4 -10.82 -42.43 -9.06
C LYS A 4 -10.98 -40.96 -9.48
N LYS A 5 -11.33 -40.08 -8.53
CA LYS A 5 -11.42 -38.63 -8.79
C LYS A 5 -10.03 -38.04 -9.06
N PRO A 6 -9.88 -37.07 -9.99
CA PRO A 6 -8.60 -36.45 -10.26
C PRO A 6 -8.18 -35.58 -9.07
N THR A 7 -6.99 -35.86 -8.54
CA THR A 7 -6.34 -35.04 -7.50
C THR A 7 -6.07 -33.64 -8.07
N PRO A 8 -6.45 -32.56 -7.37
CA PRO A 8 -6.13 -31.20 -7.81
C PRO A 8 -4.59 -31.03 -7.81
N GLN A 9 -4.04 -30.69 -8.97
CA GLN A 9 -2.61 -30.45 -9.14
C GLN A 9 -2.26 -29.14 -8.43
N LEU A 10 -1.33 -29.21 -7.48
CA LEU A 10 -0.79 -28.03 -6.81
C LEU A 10 -0.01 -27.24 -7.87
N ASN A 11 -0.39 -25.97 -8.07
CA ASN A 11 0.33 -25.07 -8.95
C ASN A 11 1.69 -24.75 -8.31
N GLU A 12 2.70 -25.54 -8.65
CA GLU A 12 4.10 -25.30 -8.26
C GLU A 12 4.58 -24.01 -8.97
N CYS A 13 4.51 -22.88 -8.27
CA CYS A 13 5.28 -21.71 -8.67
C CYS A 13 6.76 -21.99 -8.38
N HIS A 14 7.47 -22.52 -9.37
CA HIS A 14 8.93 -22.60 -9.37
C HIS A 14 9.52 -21.18 -9.40
N GLN A 15 9.54 -20.52 -8.24
CA GLN A 15 10.38 -19.36 -8.03
C GLN A 15 11.73 -19.85 -7.54
N ASP A 16 12.72 -19.86 -8.43
CA ASP A 16 14.12 -20.09 -8.10
C ASP A 16 14.59 -18.95 -7.18
N THR A 17 14.32 -19.11 -5.89
CA THR A 17 14.73 -18.15 -4.87
C THR A 17 16.14 -18.52 -4.46
N GLU A 18 17.11 -17.69 -4.84
CA GLU A 18 18.50 -17.87 -4.43
C GLU A 18 18.64 -17.79 -2.90
N PHE A 19 18.82 -18.94 -2.25
CA PHE A 19 18.93 -19.05 -0.78
C PHE A 19 20.33 -18.75 -0.25
N GLY A 20 21.32 -18.54 -1.13
CA GLY A 20 22.72 -18.29 -0.80
C GLY A 20 23.43 -19.46 -0.10
N ARG A 21 22.91 -20.68 -0.24
CA ARG A 21 23.42 -21.90 0.41
C ARG A 21 24.13 -22.87 -0.56
N GLY A 22 24.19 -22.53 -1.85
CA GLY A 22 24.72 -23.41 -2.89
C GLY A 22 23.85 -24.66 -3.07
N GLU A 23 24.44 -25.74 -3.57
CA GLU A 23 23.77 -27.02 -3.78
C GLU A 23 23.43 -27.71 -2.45
N ILE A 24 22.15 -27.98 -2.22
CA ILE A 24 21.67 -28.66 -1.02
C ILE A 24 21.69 -30.17 -1.25
N LYS A 25 22.57 -30.89 -0.54
CA LYS A 25 22.75 -32.35 -0.70
C LYS A 25 21.89 -33.18 0.25
N ASP A 26 21.59 -32.64 1.43
CA ASP A 26 20.85 -33.36 2.47
C ASP A 26 19.35 -32.99 2.44
N ASN A 27 18.91 -32.09 3.33
CA ASN A 27 17.51 -31.73 3.51
C ASN A 27 17.22 -30.30 3.04
N ALA A 28 16.30 -30.18 2.08
CA ALA A 28 15.86 -28.91 1.51
C ALA A 28 15.20 -27.98 2.55
N LEU A 29 14.25 -28.46 3.35
CA LEU A 29 13.52 -27.64 4.32
C LEU A 29 14.45 -27.08 5.40
N LYS A 30 15.42 -27.88 5.88
CA LYS A 30 16.41 -27.42 6.86
C LYS A 30 17.31 -26.32 6.29
N ALA A 31 17.74 -26.45 5.05
CA ALA A 31 18.52 -25.43 4.37
C ALA A 31 17.72 -24.14 4.20
N VAL A 32 16.45 -24.27 3.80
CA VAL A 32 15.53 -23.15 3.58
C VAL A 32 15.21 -22.42 4.89
N VAL A 33 14.84 -23.11 5.97
CA VAL A 33 14.50 -22.50 7.27
C VAL A 33 15.66 -21.70 7.86
N THR A 34 16.90 -22.11 7.60
CA THR A 34 18.09 -21.40 8.09
C THR A 34 18.60 -20.32 7.13
N SER A 35 18.03 -20.21 5.94
CA SER A 35 18.41 -19.20 4.93
C SER A 35 17.89 -17.81 5.28
N GLN A 36 18.35 -16.80 4.52
CA GLN A 36 17.95 -15.40 4.69
C GLN A 36 16.45 -15.16 4.51
N LEU A 37 15.76 -16.05 3.79
CA LEU A 37 14.32 -15.97 3.54
C LEU A 37 13.51 -16.00 4.85
N PHE A 38 13.90 -16.89 5.77
CA PHE A 38 13.17 -17.18 7.01
C PHE A 38 13.80 -16.54 8.24
N LYS A 39 14.22 -15.27 8.12
CA LYS A 39 14.72 -14.50 9.27
C LYS A 39 13.61 -13.83 10.07
N THR A 40 13.77 -13.77 11.38
CA THR A 40 12.90 -12.99 12.25
C THR A 40 12.97 -11.51 11.89
N ARG A 41 11.82 -10.91 11.56
CA ARG A 41 11.73 -9.47 11.28
C ARG A 41 11.38 -8.72 12.56
N VAL A 42 12.21 -7.73 12.90
CA VAL A 42 11.96 -6.84 14.04
C VAL A 42 11.42 -5.51 13.52
N VAL A 43 10.22 -5.14 13.98
CA VAL A 43 9.62 -3.83 13.66
C VAL A 43 10.12 -2.80 14.67
N LYS A 44 10.52 -1.63 14.17
CA LYS A 44 10.90 -0.51 15.04
C LYS A 44 9.67 -0.03 15.82
N ALA A 45 9.77 -0.01 17.14
CA ALA A 45 8.71 0.50 18.01
C ALA A 45 8.45 2.00 17.75
N LYS A 46 7.20 2.43 17.94
CA LYS A 46 6.81 3.85 17.79
C LYS A 46 7.26 4.73 18.98
N LYS A 47 7.35 4.15 20.17
CA LYS A 47 7.74 4.84 21.42
C LYS A 47 8.63 3.92 22.27
N GLY A 48 9.47 4.48 23.13
CA GLY A 48 10.33 3.74 24.06
C GLY A 48 11.76 3.48 23.55
N LYS A 49 12.37 2.38 24.01
CA LYS A 49 13.76 2.04 23.63
C LYS A 49 13.86 1.75 22.13
N GLY A 50 14.84 2.36 21.48
CA GLY A 50 15.08 2.15 20.06
C GLY A 50 14.03 2.80 19.14
N SER A 51 13.08 3.59 19.64
CA SER A 51 12.09 4.29 18.81
C SER A 51 12.58 5.63 18.27
N PHE A 52 13.65 6.19 18.83
CA PHE A 52 14.17 7.51 18.42
C PHE A 52 14.61 7.50 16.94
N ASN A 53 14.21 8.53 16.20
CA ASN A 53 14.62 8.74 14.82
C ASN A 53 15.10 10.18 14.64
N ARG A 54 16.35 10.37 14.18
CA ARG A 54 16.95 11.70 13.98
C ARG A 54 16.22 12.52 12.93
N LYS A 55 15.57 11.87 11.96
CA LYS A 55 14.78 12.52 10.91
C LYS A 55 13.34 12.00 10.97
N ALA A 56 12.40 12.85 11.38
CA ALA A 56 10.99 12.52 11.34
C ALA A 56 10.49 12.36 9.90
N LYS A 57 9.45 11.52 9.69
CA LYS A 57 8.85 11.25 8.37
C LYS A 57 8.41 12.52 7.62
N HIS A 58 7.99 13.55 8.35
CA HIS A 58 7.49 14.81 7.81
C HIS A 58 8.29 15.99 8.35
N ARG A 59 9.62 15.95 8.19
CA ARG A 59 10.48 17.09 8.57
C ARG A 59 10.12 18.31 7.71
N GLY A 60 9.70 19.41 8.34
CA GLY A 60 9.34 20.66 7.66
C GLY A 60 7.96 20.69 7.00
N LYS A 61 7.11 19.68 7.22
CA LYS A 61 5.70 19.68 6.79
C LYS A 61 4.81 19.62 8.01
N GLU A 62 3.86 20.54 8.13
CA GLU A 62 2.88 20.50 9.21
C GLU A 62 2.02 19.22 9.08
N PRO A 63 1.84 18.44 10.15
CA PRO A 63 1.01 17.23 10.12
C PRO A 63 -0.47 17.51 9.81
N TYR A 64 -0.90 18.76 9.94
CA TYR A 64 -2.25 19.25 9.66
C TYR A 64 -2.35 20.15 8.42
N SER A 65 -1.33 20.19 7.57
CA SER A 65 -1.45 20.84 6.26
C SER A 65 -2.32 19.97 5.33
N LYS A 66 -3.62 19.95 5.62
CA LYS A 66 -4.71 19.55 4.73
C LYS A 66 -5.14 20.72 3.83
N PHE A 67 -4.31 21.75 3.73
CA PHE A 67 -4.50 22.81 2.74
C PHE A 67 -3.94 22.34 1.40
N SER A 68 -4.56 21.32 0.82
CA SER A 68 -4.39 21.09 -0.62
C SER A 68 -5.04 22.28 -1.31
N LEU A 69 -4.24 23.16 -1.91
CA LEU A 69 -4.74 24.24 -2.78
C LEU A 69 -5.80 23.73 -3.76
N GLN A 70 -5.66 22.47 -4.20
CA GLN A 70 -6.61 21.77 -5.05
C GLN A 70 -8.02 21.59 -4.45
N TRP A 71 -8.18 21.43 -3.13
CA TRP A 71 -9.51 21.34 -2.50
C TRP A 71 -10.23 22.70 -2.49
N ILE A 72 -9.48 23.77 -2.24
CA ILE A 72 -10.03 25.14 -2.19
C ILE A 72 -10.39 25.60 -3.60
N LEU A 73 -9.54 25.30 -4.57
CA LEU A 73 -9.81 25.59 -5.98
C LEU A 73 -11.01 24.77 -6.49
N ASN A 74 -11.10 23.48 -6.16
CA ASN A 74 -12.26 22.67 -6.54
C ASN A 74 -13.56 23.10 -5.81
N ARG A 75 -13.47 23.63 -4.59
CA ARG A 75 -14.62 24.19 -3.84
C ARG A 75 -15.09 25.53 -4.39
N ALA A 76 -14.16 26.39 -4.81
CA ALA A 76 -14.47 27.68 -5.44
C ALA A 76 -15.08 27.49 -6.83
N PHE A 77 -14.59 26.52 -7.61
CA PHE A 77 -15.13 26.16 -8.92
C PHE A 77 -16.61 25.70 -8.83
N PHE A 78 -16.97 24.92 -7.81
CA PHE A 78 -18.34 24.46 -7.59
C PHE A 78 -19.32 25.55 -7.11
N MET A 79 -18.83 26.67 -6.57
CA MET A 79 -19.68 27.80 -6.11
C MET A 79 -19.85 28.90 -7.15
N ALA A 80 -19.09 28.86 -8.25
CA ALA A 80 -19.15 29.87 -9.31
C ALA A 80 -20.19 29.55 -10.41
N GLU A 81 -20.79 28.35 -10.40
CA GLU A 81 -21.67 27.86 -11.47
C GLU A 81 -23.18 27.96 -11.15
N GLU A 82 -23.59 28.60 -10.05
CA GLU A 82 -25.02 28.85 -9.76
C GLU A 82 -25.47 30.31 -9.92
N SER A 83 -24.56 31.27 -10.13
CA SER A 83 -24.93 32.68 -10.27
C SER A 83 -25.39 33.09 -11.68
N MET A 84 -25.41 32.18 -12.65
CA MET A 84 -25.76 32.50 -14.05
C MET A 84 -27.17 32.06 -14.47
N LEU A 85 -27.87 31.23 -13.67
CA LEU A 85 -29.22 30.76 -14.02
C LEU A 85 -30.36 31.54 -13.33
N ALA A 86 -30.08 32.27 -12.26
CA ALA A 86 -31.10 33.11 -11.59
C ALA A 86 -31.42 34.42 -12.37
N SER A 87 -30.47 34.91 -13.18
CA SER A 87 -30.61 36.19 -13.89
C SER A 87 -31.45 36.09 -15.17
N VAL A 88 -31.48 34.91 -15.82
CA VAL A 88 -32.18 34.73 -17.11
C VAL A 88 -33.68 34.46 -16.91
N GLN A 89 -34.08 33.88 -15.77
CA GLN A 89 -35.50 33.71 -15.45
C GLN A 89 -36.21 35.01 -15.05
N PHE A 90 -35.47 36.05 -14.62
CA PHE A 90 -36.07 37.33 -14.25
C PHE A 90 -36.35 38.26 -15.45
N LEU A 91 -35.73 38.04 -16.61
CA LEU A 91 -35.94 38.86 -17.81
C LEU A 91 -37.04 38.32 -18.75
N ALA A 92 -37.48 37.07 -18.56
CA ALA A 92 -38.55 36.45 -19.35
C ALA A 92 -39.96 36.62 -18.75
N SER A 93 -40.12 37.39 -17.67
CA SER A 93 -41.41 37.63 -16.98
C SER A 93 -41.80 39.12 -16.92
N ARG A 94 -41.40 39.90 -17.91
CA ARG A 94 -41.93 41.25 -18.12
C ARG A 94 -42.52 41.39 -19.51
#